data_AF-A0AAU7MPD0-F1
#
_entry.id   AF-A0AAU7MPD0-F1
#
_cell.length_a   1.000
_cell.length_b   1.000
_cell.length_c   1.000
_cell.angle_alpha   90.00
_cell.angle_beta   90.00
_cell.angle_gamma   90.00
#
_symmetry.space_group_name_H-M   'P 1'
#
loop_
_entity.id
_entity.type
_entity.pdbx_description
1 polymer ?
#
loop_
_entity_poly.entity_id
_entity_poly.type
_entity_poly.pdbx_seq_one_letter_code
_entity_poly.pdbx_strand_id
1 'polypeptide(L)'
;MLLSGCNTPALYQDDIYNPPVYWGRHVVQPGETLYSIAWRYGRDYRELGDANGIGPPWNLRAGQVLRLDLRGNVTSGSQTTTASRPAAAVSKTPSRASPPKQTAATAPKPAVTRAPSKGAPLASQTQTVARIEWRWPHIGTVIAGYSTSGKVNKGIDIAGQAGDAVRAAATGNVVYAGNGLLGYGNLIIVNHNEHYLSAYAHNRKILVQEGEDVKAGQVIAELGSSGAERPMLHFEIRKNGNPVDPVHYLPPR
;
A
#
# COMPACT_ATOMS: atom_id res chain seq x y z
N MET A 1 -26.34 20.02 36.17
CA MET A 1 -25.06 19.28 36.11
C MET A 1 -24.71 19.06 34.65
N LEU A 2 -23.83 19.89 34.09
CA LEU A 2 -23.28 19.73 32.75
C LEU A 2 -22.07 18.79 32.86
N LEU A 3 -22.19 17.58 32.30
CA LEU A 3 -21.06 16.67 32.12
C LEU A 3 -20.28 17.16 30.90
N SER A 4 -19.27 18.00 31.15
CA SER A 4 -18.25 18.33 30.17
C SER A 4 -17.58 17.04 29.71
N GLY A 5 -17.83 16.65 28.46
CA GLY A 5 -17.15 15.54 27.81
C GLY A 5 -15.65 15.81 27.80
N CYS A 6 -14.90 14.99 28.51
CA CYS A 6 -13.44 14.95 28.41
C CYS A 6 -13.09 14.51 26.99
N ASN A 7 -12.85 15.48 26.11
CA ASN A 7 -12.13 15.23 24.89
C ASN A 7 -10.66 15.19 25.31
N THR A 8 -10.12 14.01 25.59
CA THR A 8 -8.72 13.86 26.01
C THR A 8 -7.84 13.97 24.76
N PRO A 9 -7.07 15.06 24.55
CA PRO A 9 -6.08 15.11 23.47
C PRO A 9 -4.84 14.25 23.77
N ALA A 10 -4.83 13.52 24.90
CA ALA A 10 -3.64 12.91 25.47
C ALA A 10 -3.35 11.47 25.02
N LEU A 11 -4.05 10.92 24.03
CA LEU A 11 -3.81 9.54 23.57
C LEU A 11 -2.88 9.42 22.35
N TYR A 12 -2.24 10.51 21.95
CA TYR A 12 -1.42 10.54 20.73
C TYR A 12 -0.13 11.35 20.96
N GLN A 13 0.73 10.85 21.85
CA GLN A 13 2.12 11.33 22.00
C GLN A 13 3.15 10.30 21.52
N ASP A 14 2.74 9.08 21.20
CA ASP A 14 3.63 8.07 20.63
C ASP A 14 3.37 7.92 19.13
N ASP A 15 4.07 8.72 18.33
CA ASP A 15 4.07 8.69 16.85
C ASP A 15 4.40 7.31 16.24
N ILE A 16 4.87 6.38 17.08
CA ILE A 16 5.51 5.13 16.71
C ILE A 16 4.58 3.92 16.85
N TYR A 17 3.50 4.00 17.64
CA TYR A 17 2.59 2.87 17.85
C TYR A 17 1.13 3.25 17.56
N ASN A 18 0.48 2.48 16.69
CA ASN A 18 -0.92 2.68 16.38
C ASN A 18 -1.66 1.33 16.36
N PRO A 19 -2.02 0.80 17.54
CA PRO A 19 -2.81 -0.40 17.62
C PRO A 19 -4.20 -0.13 17.03
N PRO A 20 -4.91 -1.16 16.54
CA PRO A 20 -6.28 -1.01 16.08
C PRO A 20 -7.18 -0.32 17.13
N VAL A 21 -7.70 0.85 16.80
CA VAL A 21 -8.58 1.63 17.68
C VAL A 21 -10.04 1.26 17.39
N TYR A 22 -10.72 0.70 18.40
CA TYR A 22 -12.11 0.25 18.31
C TYR A 22 -13.06 1.03 19.23
N TRP A 23 -12.88 2.34 19.32
CA TRP A 23 -13.74 3.21 20.12
C TRP A 23 -13.76 4.63 19.55
N GLY A 24 -14.82 5.38 19.86
CA GLY A 24 -14.95 6.78 19.45
C GLY A 24 -15.46 6.97 18.02
N ARG A 25 -15.31 8.20 17.53
CA ARG A 25 -15.74 8.64 16.20
C ARG A 25 -14.68 9.54 15.59
N HIS A 26 -14.61 9.55 14.27
CA HIS A 26 -13.73 10.44 13.52
C HIS A 26 -14.56 11.27 12.54
N VAL A 27 -14.35 12.59 12.52
CA VAL A 27 -14.96 13.48 11.53
C VAL A 27 -13.96 13.66 10.39
N VAL A 28 -14.32 13.16 9.21
CA VAL A 28 -13.46 13.21 8.01
C VAL A 28 -13.07 14.65 7.71
N GLN A 29 -11.77 14.91 7.65
CA GLN A 29 -11.23 16.20 7.25
C GLN A 29 -11.03 16.29 5.73
N PRO A 30 -10.98 17.51 5.17
CA PRO A 30 -10.61 17.68 3.77
C PRO A 30 -9.26 17.03 3.44
N GLY A 31 -9.22 16.23 2.37
CA GLY A 31 -8.01 15.52 1.94
C GLY A 31 -7.73 14.19 2.63
N GLU A 32 -8.59 13.75 3.56
CA GLU A 32 -8.48 12.40 4.13
C GLU A 32 -9.16 11.35 3.25
N THR A 33 -8.46 10.23 3.09
CA THR A 33 -8.99 9.01 2.47
C THR A 33 -9.34 7.98 3.52
N LEU A 34 -10.22 7.02 3.19
CA LEU A 34 -10.51 5.90 4.08
C LEU A 34 -9.24 5.12 4.45
N TYR A 35 -8.29 5.03 3.52
CA TYR A 35 -6.97 4.44 3.74
C TYR A 35 -6.18 5.23 4.78
N SER A 36 -6.09 6.55 4.65
CA SER A 36 -5.37 7.39 5.61
C SER A 36 -5.98 7.32 7.02
N ILE A 37 -7.31 7.32 7.12
CA ILE A 37 -8.00 7.24 8.41
C ILE A 37 -7.83 5.85 9.03
N ALA A 38 -8.02 4.79 8.26
CA ALA A 38 -7.77 3.42 8.73
C ALA A 38 -6.31 3.27 9.18
N TRP A 39 -5.37 3.81 8.41
CA TRP A 39 -3.95 3.82 8.76
C TRP A 39 -3.65 4.55 10.06
N ARG A 40 -4.31 5.72 10.27
CA ARG A 40 -4.27 6.55 11.48
C ARG A 40 -4.90 5.88 12.69
N TYR A 41 -5.70 4.84 12.53
CA TYR A 41 -6.28 4.11 13.66
C TYR A 41 -5.85 2.65 13.74
N GLY A 42 -4.80 2.25 13.01
CA GLY A 42 -4.31 0.88 13.00
C GLY A 42 -5.31 -0.13 12.45
N ARG A 43 -6.31 0.32 11.68
CA ARG A 43 -7.38 -0.52 11.14
C ARG A 43 -7.13 -0.91 9.70
N ASP A 44 -7.78 -1.99 9.27
CA ASP A 44 -7.92 -2.31 7.86
C ASP A 44 -8.97 -1.40 7.23
N TYR A 45 -8.67 -0.83 6.06
CA TYR A 45 -9.58 0.11 5.41
C TYR A 45 -10.89 -0.53 4.96
N ARG A 46 -10.89 -1.82 4.60
CA ARG A 46 -12.10 -2.56 4.21
C ARG A 46 -12.95 -2.85 5.43
N GLU A 47 -12.31 -3.24 6.52
CA GLU A 47 -12.97 -3.47 7.81
C GLU A 47 -13.64 -2.19 8.33
N LEU A 48 -12.93 -1.07 8.28
CA LEU A 48 -13.48 0.24 8.66
C LEU A 48 -14.58 0.69 7.70
N GLY A 49 -14.41 0.45 6.39
CA GLY A 49 -15.39 0.77 5.36
C GLY A 49 -16.70 0.00 5.57
N ASP A 50 -16.62 -1.32 5.71
CA ASP A 50 -17.76 -2.19 5.97
C ASP A 50 -18.52 -1.78 7.25
N ALA A 51 -17.79 -1.54 8.34
CA ALA A 51 -18.34 -1.06 9.61
C ALA A 51 -19.14 0.25 9.48
N ASN A 52 -18.87 1.04 8.43
CA ASN A 52 -19.47 2.34 8.18
C ASN A 52 -20.35 2.37 6.91
N GLY A 53 -20.62 1.23 6.29
CA GLY A 53 -21.43 1.14 5.06
C GLY A 53 -20.78 1.82 3.86
N ILE A 54 -19.46 1.90 3.82
CA ILE A 54 -18.67 2.53 2.76
C ILE A 54 -18.01 1.41 1.97
N GLY A 55 -18.42 1.22 0.72
CA GLY A 55 -17.82 0.26 -0.21
C GLY A 55 -16.93 0.94 -1.26
N PRO A 56 -16.31 0.16 -2.17
CA PRO A 56 -15.61 0.69 -3.33
C PRO A 56 -16.48 1.68 -4.13
N PRO A 57 -15.92 2.79 -4.65
CA PRO A 57 -14.50 3.14 -4.69
C PRO A 57 -13.96 3.82 -3.41
N TRP A 58 -14.63 3.64 -2.26
CA TRP A 58 -14.22 4.13 -0.93
C TRP A 58 -14.23 5.66 -0.80
N ASN A 59 -15.16 6.30 -1.50
CA ASN A 59 -15.33 7.76 -1.47
C ASN A 59 -15.77 8.24 -0.09
N LEU A 60 -15.09 9.24 0.43
CA LEU A 60 -15.45 9.96 1.65
C LEU A 60 -15.85 11.40 1.36
N ARG A 61 -16.65 11.98 2.26
CA ARG A 61 -17.00 13.40 2.23
C ARG A 61 -16.43 14.10 3.47
N ALA A 62 -15.84 15.27 3.31
CA ALA A 62 -15.46 16.09 4.46
C ALA A 62 -16.69 16.36 5.36
N GLY A 63 -16.50 16.26 6.67
CA GLY A 63 -17.57 16.34 7.67
C GLY A 63 -18.34 15.03 7.89
N GLN A 64 -18.12 13.99 7.08
CA GLN A 64 -18.69 12.66 7.32
C GLN A 64 -18.16 12.10 8.65
N VAL A 65 -19.03 11.49 9.45
CA VAL A 65 -18.63 10.88 10.72
C VAL A 65 -18.44 9.39 10.53
N LEU A 66 -17.22 8.90 10.81
CA LEU A 66 -16.90 7.48 10.86
C LEU A 66 -16.97 6.98 12.29
N ARG A 67 -17.68 5.88 12.49
CA ARG A 67 -17.75 5.08 13.70
C ARG A 67 -16.50 4.21 13.79
N LEU A 68 -15.66 4.47 14.77
CA LEU A 68 -14.46 3.65 15.04
C LEU A 68 -14.77 2.51 16.00
N ASP A 69 -15.85 2.61 16.76
CA ASP A 69 -16.32 1.62 17.73
C ASP A 69 -16.93 0.36 17.11
N LEU A 70 -17.31 0.42 15.83
CA LEU A 70 -17.84 -0.72 15.10
C LEU A 70 -16.71 -1.53 14.45
N ARG A 71 -16.87 -2.86 14.45
CA ARG A 71 -16.02 -3.79 13.69
C ARG A 71 -16.78 -4.31 12.48
N GLY A 72 -16.17 -4.19 11.31
CA GLY A 72 -16.72 -4.68 10.06
C GLY A 72 -16.25 -6.11 9.79
N ASN A 73 -16.95 -6.79 8.90
CA ASN A 73 -16.53 -8.07 8.39
C ASN A 73 -15.73 -7.86 7.11
N VAL A 74 -14.47 -8.30 7.11
CA VAL A 74 -13.67 -8.38 5.88
C VAL A 74 -14.07 -9.64 5.14
N THR A 75 -15.19 -9.57 4.42
CA THR A 75 -15.50 -10.63 3.44
C THR A 75 -14.49 -10.48 2.32
N SER A 76 -13.54 -11.41 2.21
CA SER A 76 -12.65 -11.54 1.06
C SER A 76 -13.53 -11.80 -0.17
N GLY A 77 -13.95 -10.72 -0.82
CA GLY A 77 -14.75 -10.79 -2.03
C GLY A 77 -13.90 -11.38 -3.13
N SER A 78 -14.09 -12.68 -3.39
CA SER A 78 -13.73 -13.26 -4.67
C SER A 78 -14.37 -12.40 -5.75
N GLN A 79 -13.57 -11.59 -6.45
CA GLN A 79 -14.03 -10.85 -7.62
C GLN A 79 -14.49 -11.85 -8.68
N THR A 80 -15.78 -12.17 -8.68
CA THR A 80 -16.48 -12.63 -9.88
C THR A 80 -16.58 -11.44 -10.82
N THR A 81 -15.69 -11.41 -11.81
CA THR A 81 -15.90 -10.68 -13.05
C THR A 81 -17.12 -11.28 -13.76
N THR A 82 -18.30 -10.70 -13.56
CA THR A 82 -19.43 -10.88 -14.48
C THR A 82 -19.77 -9.53 -15.08
N ALA A 83 -19.00 -9.16 -16.11
CA ALA A 83 -19.46 -8.22 -17.11
C ALA A 83 -20.57 -8.89 -17.91
N SER A 84 -21.82 -8.63 -17.53
CA SER A 84 -22.99 -8.98 -18.32
C SER A 84 -23.43 -7.75 -19.11
N ARG A 85 -23.19 -7.75 -20.42
CA ARG A 85 -24.08 -7.04 -21.34
C ARG A 85 -24.29 -7.87 -22.63
N PRO A 86 -25.52 -7.99 -23.15
CA PRO A 86 -25.89 -9.05 -24.08
C PRO A 86 -25.44 -8.77 -25.51
N ALA A 87 -25.15 -9.86 -26.22
CA ALA A 87 -24.95 -9.90 -27.66
C ALA A 87 -26.29 -9.73 -28.40
N ALA A 88 -26.27 -8.92 -29.46
CA ALA A 88 -27.25 -8.98 -30.54
C ALA A 88 -26.50 -9.25 -31.86
N ALA A 89 -26.78 -10.40 -32.46
CA ALA A 89 -26.47 -10.74 -33.86
C ALA A 89 -27.29 -9.82 -34.80
N VAL A 90 -26.98 -9.58 -36.08
CA VAL A 90 -26.99 -10.48 -37.28
C VAL A 90 -26.24 -9.70 -38.41
N SER A 91 -25.36 -10.21 -39.29
CA SER A 91 -25.66 -11.00 -40.52
C SER A 91 -24.40 -11.27 -41.40
N LYS A 92 -24.09 -12.56 -41.65
CA LYS A 92 -23.76 -13.29 -42.93
C LYS A 92 -22.94 -12.60 -44.07
N THR A 93 -21.64 -12.93 -44.30
CA THR A 93 -20.97 -13.84 -45.30
C THR A 93 -20.76 -13.33 -46.76
N PRO A 94 -19.87 -13.91 -47.63
CA PRO A 94 -18.54 -14.56 -47.46
C PRO A 94 -17.50 -14.23 -48.58
N SER A 95 -16.21 -14.62 -48.42
CA SER A 95 -15.23 -14.94 -49.51
C SER A 95 -13.87 -15.31 -48.89
N ARG A 96 -12.99 -16.23 -49.33
CA ARG A 96 -12.94 -17.47 -50.13
C ARG A 96 -11.46 -17.92 -50.08
N ALA A 97 -11.19 -19.21 -49.79
CA ALA A 97 -10.04 -20.07 -50.19
C ALA A 97 -8.57 -19.61 -49.90
N SER A 98 -7.56 -20.40 -49.49
CA SER A 98 -7.35 -21.85 -49.24
C SER A 98 -5.99 -22.06 -48.49
N PRO A 99 -5.72 -23.23 -47.86
CA PRO A 99 -4.52 -23.60 -47.07
C PRO A 99 -3.50 -24.44 -47.90
N PRO A 100 -2.47 -25.18 -47.38
CA PRO A 100 -1.87 -25.31 -46.03
C PRO A 100 -0.30 -25.35 -45.98
N LYS A 101 0.33 -25.31 -44.79
CA LYS A 101 1.46 -26.22 -44.47
C LYS A 101 1.69 -26.37 -42.96
N GLN A 102 1.53 -27.61 -42.48
CA GLN A 102 1.91 -28.06 -41.14
C GLN A 102 3.44 -28.06 -40.99
N THR A 103 3.92 -27.66 -39.81
CA THR A 103 5.07 -28.30 -39.16
C THR A 103 4.79 -28.40 -37.67
N ALA A 104 5.18 -29.54 -37.13
CA ALA A 104 4.78 -30.06 -35.83
C ALA A 104 5.62 -29.53 -34.67
N ALA A 105 4.97 -29.51 -33.51
CA ALA A 105 5.50 -29.86 -32.18
C ALA A 105 6.78 -29.19 -31.67
N THR A 106 6.63 -28.37 -30.62
CA THR A 106 7.05 -28.75 -29.25
C THR A 106 6.47 -27.79 -28.22
N ALA A 107 5.80 -28.34 -27.21
CA ALA A 107 5.26 -27.60 -26.08
C ALA A 107 6.39 -27.15 -25.13
N PRO A 108 6.48 -25.87 -24.74
CA PRO A 108 7.28 -25.50 -23.58
C PRO A 108 6.45 -25.76 -22.32
N LYS A 109 6.84 -26.78 -21.58
CA LYS A 109 6.56 -26.98 -20.16
C LYS A 109 6.73 -25.64 -19.41
N PRO A 110 5.82 -25.22 -18.52
CA PRO A 110 6.00 -23.99 -17.74
C PRO A 110 7.28 -24.09 -16.93
N ALA A 111 8.28 -23.31 -17.35
CA ALA A 111 9.56 -23.20 -16.68
C ALA A 111 9.34 -22.40 -15.39
N VAL A 112 9.67 -23.03 -14.26
CA VAL A 112 9.85 -22.35 -12.98
C VAL A 112 11.08 -21.47 -13.12
N THR A 113 10.89 -20.15 -13.26
CA THR A 113 12.01 -19.21 -13.43
C THR A 113 12.68 -18.96 -12.08
N ARG A 114 13.74 -19.75 -11.86
CA ARG A 114 15.01 -19.55 -11.14
C ARG A 114 15.10 -18.51 -10.00
N ALA A 115 15.57 -19.01 -8.86
CA ALA A 115 16.11 -18.29 -7.70
C ALA A 115 17.11 -17.16 -8.07
N PRO A 116 17.23 -16.10 -7.23
CA PRO A 116 18.04 -14.93 -7.50
C PRO A 116 19.53 -15.29 -7.65
N SER A 117 20.14 -14.86 -8.75
CA SER A 117 21.58 -14.96 -8.98
C SER A 117 22.33 -13.93 -8.13
N LYS A 118 23.23 -14.41 -7.26
CA LYS A 118 24.26 -13.59 -6.59
C LYS A 118 25.03 -12.79 -7.64
N GLY A 119 24.81 -11.47 -7.73
CA GLY A 119 25.58 -10.57 -8.61
C GLY A 119 24.81 -9.42 -9.26
N ALA A 120 23.47 -9.42 -9.25
CA ALA A 120 22.71 -8.27 -9.76
C ALA A 120 22.77 -7.09 -8.77
N PRO A 121 22.91 -5.82 -9.24
CA PRO A 121 22.81 -4.65 -8.38
C PRO A 121 21.52 -4.72 -7.55
N LEU A 122 21.58 -4.34 -6.26
CA LEU A 122 20.43 -4.36 -5.36
C LEU A 122 19.20 -3.63 -5.93
N ALA A 123 19.45 -2.61 -6.76
CA ALA A 123 18.44 -1.86 -7.51
C ALA A 123 17.61 -2.71 -8.48
N SER A 124 18.10 -3.87 -8.92
CA SER A 124 17.50 -4.74 -9.94
C SER A 124 16.96 -6.04 -9.36
N GLN A 125 17.27 -6.34 -8.09
CA GLN A 125 16.81 -7.54 -7.42
C GLN A 125 15.32 -7.43 -7.08
N THR A 126 14.60 -8.55 -7.28
CA THR A 126 13.18 -8.66 -6.95
C THR A 126 12.89 -9.99 -6.25
N GLN A 127 11.82 -10.02 -5.46
CA GLN A 127 11.35 -11.19 -4.73
C GLN A 127 9.83 -11.25 -4.84
N THR A 128 9.30 -12.39 -5.29
CA THR A 128 7.86 -12.57 -5.39
C THR A 128 7.30 -13.15 -4.09
N VAL A 129 6.45 -12.39 -3.39
CA VAL A 129 5.73 -12.84 -2.20
C VAL A 129 4.26 -12.49 -2.35
N ALA A 130 3.38 -13.45 -2.09
CA ALA A 130 1.93 -13.30 -2.27
C ALA A 130 1.52 -12.80 -3.67
N ARG A 131 2.22 -13.28 -4.72
CA ARG A 131 2.04 -12.89 -6.14
C ARG A 131 2.32 -11.42 -6.44
N ILE A 132 2.98 -10.71 -5.52
CA ILE A 132 3.51 -9.36 -5.73
C ILE A 132 5.01 -9.47 -5.91
N GLU A 133 5.54 -8.83 -6.94
CA GLU A 133 6.98 -8.70 -7.17
C GLU A 133 7.53 -7.49 -6.41
N TRP A 134 8.16 -7.76 -5.27
CA TRP A 134 8.72 -6.77 -4.38
C TRP A 134 10.18 -6.47 -4.69
N ARG A 135 10.58 -5.24 -4.42
CA ARG A 135 11.96 -4.73 -4.51
C ARG A 135 12.22 -3.72 -3.42
N TRP A 136 13.50 -3.51 -3.13
CA TRP A 136 13.91 -2.49 -2.18
C TRP A 136 13.50 -1.09 -2.67
N PRO A 137 12.86 -0.27 -1.81
CA PRO A 137 12.40 1.06 -2.18
C PRO A 137 13.52 2.11 -2.22
N HIS A 138 14.65 1.81 -1.58
CA HIS A 138 15.84 2.65 -1.55
C HIS A 138 17.11 1.79 -1.32
N ILE A 139 18.25 2.27 -1.83
CA ILE A 139 19.55 1.62 -1.72
C ILE A 139 20.34 2.31 -0.62
N GLY A 140 20.35 1.71 0.57
CA GLY A 140 21.06 2.24 1.73
C GLY A 140 21.01 1.26 2.90
N THR A 141 21.82 1.46 3.92
CA THR A 141 21.89 0.54 5.07
C THR A 141 20.60 0.59 5.89
N VAL A 142 20.08 -0.57 6.31
CA VAL A 142 18.98 -0.64 7.28
C VAL A 142 19.53 -0.23 8.65
N ILE A 143 19.01 0.85 9.21
CA ILE A 143 19.48 1.47 10.46
C ILE A 143 18.53 1.24 11.64
N ALA A 144 17.31 0.78 11.36
CA ALA A 144 16.40 0.21 12.35
C ALA A 144 15.52 -0.84 11.67
N GLY A 145 15.32 -1.98 12.35
CA GLY A 145 14.45 -3.06 11.89
C GLY A 145 13.05 -2.97 12.50
N TYR A 146 12.15 -3.82 11.98
CA TYR A 146 10.81 -3.99 12.52
C TYR A 146 10.86 -4.48 13.97
N SER A 147 10.06 -3.86 14.84
CA SER A 147 9.92 -4.31 16.22
C SER A 147 8.54 -3.96 16.79
N THR A 148 7.93 -4.95 17.45
CA THR A 148 6.68 -4.78 18.22
C THR A 148 6.91 -4.59 19.72
N SER A 149 8.16 -4.59 20.17
CA SER A 149 8.53 -4.48 21.59
C SER A 149 9.77 -3.60 21.79
N GLY A 150 9.94 -3.04 23.00
CA GLY A 150 11.01 -2.08 23.27
C GLY A 150 10.84 -0.81 22.44
N LYS A 151 11.87 -0.43 21.67
CA LYS A 151 11.74 0.65 20.69
C LYS A 151 10.94 0.14 19.49
N VAL A 152 9.63 0.40 19.50
CA VAL A 152 8.71 -0.01 18.44
C VAL A 152 9.15 0.57 17.10
N ASN A 153 9.02 -0.22 16.03
CA ASN A 153 9.16 0.22 14.65
C ASN A 153 8.22 -0.63 13.78
N LYS A 154 7.26 0.00 13.10
CA LYS A 154 6.23 -0.66 12.28
C LYS A 154 6.73 -1.08 10.90
N GLY A 155 7.98 -0.80 10.58
CA GLY A 155 8.60 -1.07 9.30
C GLY A 155 10.10 -1.20 9.45
N ILE A 156 10.84 -0.67 8.49
CA ILE A 156 12.29 -0.55 8.54
C ILE A 156 12.72 0.87 8.21
N ASP A 157 13.80 1.32 8.82
CA ASP A 157 14.42 2.61 8.52
C ASP A 157 15.66 2.37 7.67
N ILE A 158 15.72 3.01 6.50
CA ILE A 158 16.81 2.88 5.54
C ILE A 158 17.53 4.22 5.48
N ALA A 159 18.82 4.23 5.81
CA ALA A 159 19.65 5.42 5.72
C ALA A 159 19.79 5.87 4.25
N GLY A 160 19.83 7.19 4.04
CA GLY A 160 20.05 7.79 2.73
C GLY A 160 20.45 9.26 2.86
N GLN A 161 20.60 9.94 1.73
CA GLN A 161 20.87 11.37 1.64
C GLN A 161 19.61 12.11 1.19
N ALA A 162 19.47 13.36 1.64
CA ALA A 162 18.34 14.18 1.22
C ALA A 162 18.36 14.40 -0.30
N GLY A 163 17.28 14.01 -0.99
CA GLY A 163 17.18 14.05 -2.44
C GLY A 163 17.36 12.69 -3.13
N ASP A 164 17.77 11.65 -2.41
CA ASP A 164 17.86 10.31 -2.97
C ASP A 164 16.50 9.83 -3.49
N ALA A 165 16.52 9.08 -4.59
CA ALA A 165 15.30 8.53 -5.16
C ALA A 165 14.67 7.49 -4.22
N VAL A 166 13.40 7.71 -3.90
CA VAL A 166 12.52 6.71 -3.28
C VAL A 166 11.64 6.11 -4.37
N ARG A 167 11.63 4.78 -4.45
CA ARG A 167 10.96 4.03 -5.51
C ARG A 167 9.84 3.16 -4.98
N ALA A 168 8.79 2.98 -5.77
CA ALA A 168 7.72 2.04 -5.45
C ALA A 168 8.29 0.62 -5.33
N ALA A 169 8.08 0.00 -4.17
CA ALA A 169 8.54 -1.34 -3.86
C ALA A 169 7.84 -2.43 -4.69
N ALA A 170 6.65 -2.13 -5.21
CA ALA A 170 5.91 -2.99 -6.12
C ALA A 170 4.90 -2.14 -6.94
N THR A 171 4.34 -2.72 -8.00
CA THR A 171 3.27 -2.08 -8.78
C THR A 171 2.01 -1.92 -7.92
N GLY A 172 1.29 -0.81 -8.06
CA GLY A 172 0.07 -0.54 -7.31
C GLY A 172 -0.54 0.82 -7.62
N ASN A 173 -1.54 1.21 -6.85
CA ASN A 173 -2.24 2.49 -6.93
C ASN A 173 -1.93 3.34 -5.69
N VAL A 174 -1.64 4.63 -5.87
CA VAL A 174 -1.39 5.56 -4.76
C VAL A 174 -2.71 5.91 -4.08
N VAL A 175 -2.91 5.47 -2.84
CA VAL A 175 -4.15 5.69 -2.07
C VAL A 175 -4.03 6.80 -1.02
N TYR A 176 -2.83 7.36 -0.88
CA TYR A 176 -2.55 8.56 -0.09
C TYR A 176 -1.23 9.17 -0.52
N ALA A 177 -1.19 10.50 -0.65
CA ALA A 177 0.02 11.28 -0.89
C ALA A 177 -0.11 12.64 -0.19
N GLY A 178 0.58 12.83 0.93
CA GLY A 178 0.45 14.05 1.73
C GLY A 178 1.19 14.00 3.06
N ASN A 179 0.86 14.92 3.97
CA ASN A 179 1.55 15.09 5.26
C ASN A 179 0.61 15.18 6.47
N GLY A 180 -0.67 14.82 6.30
CA GLY A 180 -1.71 14.87 7.33
C GLY A 180 -1.68 13.72 8.35
N LEU A 181 -0.77 12.75 8.18
CA LEU A 181 -0.57 11.64 9.11
C LEU A 181 0.61 11.94 10.03
N LEU A 182 0.29 12.18 11.30
CA LEU A 182 1.27 12.49 12.35
C LEU A 182 2.31 11.36 12.48
N GLY A 183 3.56 11.74 12.73
CA GLY A 183 4.69 10.81 12.87
C GLY A 183 5.31 10.34 11.55
N TYR A 184 4.70 10.60 10.39
CA TYR A 184 5.21 10.12 9.09
C TYR A 184 5.83 11.20 8.20
N GLY A 185 5.68 12.48 8.55
CA GLY A 185 6.06 13.58 7.66
C GLY A 185 5.35 13.50 6.32
N ASN A 186 6.06 13.78 5.22
CA ASN A 186 5.52 13.56 3.89
C ASN A 186 5.52 12.05 3.57
N LEU A 187 4.32 11.54 3.31
CA LEU A 187 4.02 10.13 3.22
C LEU A 187 3.30 9.81 1.91
N ILE A 188 3.67 8.66 1.34
CA ILE A 188 2.95 8.01 0.25
C ILE A 188 2.50 6.63 0.74
N ILE A 189 1.24 6.26 0.48
CA ILE A 189 0.74 4.90 0.69
C ILE A 189 0.32 4.34 -0.67
N VAL A 190 0.87 3.18 -1.03
CA VAL A 190 0.55 2.46 -2.26
C VAL A 190 -0.22 1.19 -1.92
N ASN A 191 -1.36 1.00 -2.58
CA ASN A 191 -2.15 -0.22 -2.55
C ASN A 191 -1.73 -1.17 -3.67
N HIS A 192 -1.26 -2.37 -3.32
CA HIS A 192 -0.80 -3.36 -4.28
C HIS A 192 -1.87 -4.38 -4.65
N ASN A 193 -2.74 -4.71 -3.69
CA ASN A 193 -3.94 -5.51 -3.85
C ASN A 193 -4.77 -5.42 -2.57
N GLU A 194 -5.89 -6.14 -2.52
CA GLU A 194 -6.79 -6.13 -1.36
C GLU A 194 -6.08 -6.33 -0.01
N HIS A 195 -5.01 -7.12 0.05
CA HIS A 195 -4.36 -7.48 1.30
C HIS A 195 -3.14 -6.64 1.66
N TYR A 196 -2.46 -6.00 0.69
CA TYR A 196 -1.14 -5.42 0.88
C TYR A 196 -1.07 -3.95 0.53
N LEU A 197 -0.63 -3.17 1.51
CA LEU A 197 -0.24 -1.77 1.37
C LEU A 197 1.26 -1.62 1.65
N SER A 198 1.90 -0.63 1.04
CA SER A 198 3.22 -0.14 1.44
C SER A 198 3.20 1.36 1.71
N ALA A 199 4.03 1.80 2.65
CA ALA A 199 4.16 3.21 3.02
C ALA A 199 5.61 3.68 2.92
N TYR A 200 5.78 4.92 2.45
CA TYR A 200 7.07 5.57 2.22
C TYR A 200 7.04 6.93 2.90
N ALA A 201 7.71 7.05 4.04
CA ALA A 201 7.60 8.22 4.91
C ALA A 201 8.89 9.05 5.00
N HIS A 202 8.78 10.20 5.65
CA HIS A 202 9.85 11.18 5.87
C HIS A 202 10.45 11.80 4.60
N ASN A 203 9.74 11.74 3.48
CA ASN A 203 10.22 12.27 2.21
C ASN A 203 10.38 13.81 2.28
N ARG A 204 11.32 14.38 1.55
CA ARG A 204 11.38 15.84 1.39
C ARG A 204 10.41 16.34 0.31
N LYS A 205 10.11 15.49 -0.68
CA LYS A 205 9.26 15.83 -1.81
C LYS A 205 8.50 14.59 -2.29
N ILE A 206 7.21 14.77 -2.54
CA ILE A 206 6.32 13.78 -3.15
C ILE A 206 6.27 14.06 -4.67
N LEU A 207 6.38 13.02 -5.49
CA LEU A 207 6.42 13.13 -6.95
C LEU A 207 5.23 12.46 -7.65
N VAL A 208 4.28 11.93 -6.87
CA VAL A 208 3.05 11.27 -7.32
C VAL A 208 1.85 11.84 -6.58
N GLN A 209 0.66 11.59 -7.10
CA GLN A 209 -0.59 12.05 -6.49
C GLN A 209 -1.52 10.88 -6.13
N GLU A 210 -2.49 11.14 -5.27
CA GLU A 210 -3.57 10.18 -4.99
C GLU A 210 -4.30 9.78 -6.29
N GLY A 211 -4.60 8.49 -6.42
CA GLY A 211 -5.25 7.88 -7.57
C GLY A 211 -4.27 7.48 -8.69
N GLU A 212 -3.00 7.86 -8.62
CA GLU A 212 -2.00 7.52 -9.64
C GLU A 212 -1.58 6.04 -9.57
N ASP A 213 -1.51 5.37 -10.72
CA ASP A 213 -0.93 4.03 -10.83
C ASP A 213 0.59 4.11 -10.98
N VAL A 214 1.31 3.35 -10.15
CA VAL A 214 2.77 3.30 -10.13
C VAL A 214 3.27 1.90 -10.47
N LYS A 215 4.38 1.84 -11.22
CA LYS A 215 5.07 0.58 -11.51
C LYS A 215 6.15 0.30 -10.47
N ALA A 216 6.43 -0.99 -10.22
CA ALA A 216 7.58 -1.38 -9.41
C ALA A 216 8.87 -0.69 -9.91
N GLY A 217 9.58 0.01 -9.02
CA GLY A 217 10.81 0.72 -9.33
C GLY A 217 10.64 2.14 -9.86
N GLN A 218 9.41 2.59 -10.15
CA GLN A 218 9.11 3.98 -10.47
C GLN A 218 9.53 4.88 -9.31
N VAL A 219 10.15 6.02 -9.61
CA VAL A 219 10.48 7.04 -8.60
C VAL A 219 9.18 7.74 -8.19
N ILE A 220 8.90 7.76 -6.90
CA ILE A 220 7.65 8.31 -6.34
C ILE A 220 7.89 9.46 -5.36
N ALA A 221 9.11 9.60 -4.83
CA ALA A 221 9.49 10.66 -3.91
C ALA A 221 11.01 10.89 -3.90
N GLU A 222 11.40 11.99 -3.26
CA GLU A 222 12.77 12.26 -2.85
C GLU A 222 12.90 12.08 -1.34
N LEU A 223 13.88 11.30 -0.90
CA LEU A 223 14.17 11.03 0.50
C LEU A 223 14.48 12.33 1.24
N GLY A 224 14.03 12.41 2.49
CA GLY A 224 14.27 13.57 3.34
C GLY A 224 14.30 13.19 4.81
N SER A 225 13.98 14.17 5.64
CA SER A 225 13.87 14.03 7.10
C SER A 225 12.59 14.69 7.62
N SER A 226 11.52 14.75 6.82
CA SER A 226 10.28 15.42 7.27
C SER A 226 9.67 14.64 8.44
N GLY A 227 9.53 15.27 9.60
CA GLY A 227 9.08 14.57 10.82
C GLY A 227 10.05 13.51 11.36
N ALA A 228 11.33 13.57 10.98
CA ALA A 228 12.38 12.69 11.50
C ALA A 228 13.63 13.49 11.91
N GLU A 229 14.46 12.94 12.79
CA GLU A 229 15.67 13.59 13.30
C GLU A 229 16.82 13.66 12.27
N ARG A 230 16.81 12.77 11.26
CA ARG A 230 17.84 12.68 10.23
C ARG A 230 17.28 12.17 8.90
N PRO A 231 17.97 12.40 7.78
CA PRO A 231 17.58 11.83 6.49
C PRO A 231 17.51 10.30 6.53
N MET A 232 16.31 9.76 6.29
CA MET A 232 16.06 8.33 6.21
C MET A 232 14.72 8.06 5.50
N LEU A 233 14.57 6.88 4.93
CA LEU A 233 13.27 6.36 4.49
C LEU A 233 12.74 5.42 5.56
N HIS A 234 11.59 5.75 6.13
CA HIS A 234 10.80 4.77 6.86
C HIS A 234 9.86 4.06 5.90
N PHE A 235 10.00 2.73 5.81
CA PHE A 235 9.26 1.87 4.90
C PHE A 235 8.44 0.84 5.66
N GLU A 236 7.11 0.86 5.51
CA GLU A 236 6.21 -0.14 6.09
C GLU A 236 5.59 -1.01 5.00
N ILE A 237 5.31 -2.27 5.33
CA ILE A 237 4.35 -3.10 4.63
C ILE A 237 3.24 -3.44 5.62
N ARG A 238 1.98 -3.31 5.18
CA ARG A 238 0.83 -3.78 5.96
C ARG A 238 0.10 -4.89 5.24
N LYS A 239 -0.23 -5.92 6.00
CA LYS A 239 -1.06 -7.04 5.56
C LYS A 239 -2.38 -7.02 6.33
N ASN A 240 -3.48 -6.83 5.63
CA ASN A 240 -4.83 -6.71 6.23
C ASN A 240 -4.85 -5.68 7.38
N GLY A 241 -4.35 -4.47 7.12
CA GLY A 241 -4.28 -3.38 8.10
C GLY A 241 -3.17 -3.49 9.15
N ASN A 242 -2.57 -4.67 9.35
CA ASN A 242 -1.53 -4.88 10.37
C ASN A 242 -0.12 -4.68 9.79
N PRO A 243 0.78 -3.96 10.47
CA PRO A 243 2.18 -3.89 10.07
C PRO A 243 2.85 -5.26 10.17
N VAL A 244 3.71 -5.56 9.19
CA VAL A 244 4.47 -6.80 9.10
C VAL A 244 5.93 -6.47 8.79
N ASP A 245 6.85 -7.34 9.21
CA ASP A 245 8.28 -7.12 8.96
C ASP A 245 8.58 -7.10 7.43
N PRO A 246 9.00 -5.96 6.86
CA PRO A 246 9.28 -5.84 5.43
C PRO A 246 10.40 -6.75 4.94
N VAL A 247 11.34 -7.17 5.78
CA VAL A 247 12.49 -7.99 5.35
C VAL A 247 12.07 -9.38 4.85
N HIS A 248 10.87 -9.86 5.20
CA HIS A 248 10.31 -11.11 4.68
C HIS A 248 9.70 -10.98 3.28
N TYR A 249 9.51 -9.76 2.78
CA TYR A 249 8.91 -9.50 1.47
C TYR A 249 9.96 -9.05 0.46
N LEU A 250 10.98 -8.33 0.93
CA LEU A 250 12.03 -7.76 0.10
C LEU A 250 13.10 -8.80 -0.28
N PRO A 251 13.82 -8.59 -1.41
CA PRO A 251 14.93 -9.44 -1.79
C PRO A 251 16.00 -9.54 -0.70
N PRO A 252 16.65 -10.69 -0.51
CA PRO A 252 17.78 -10.81 0.42
C PRO A 252 18.94 -9.92 -0.03
N ARG A 253 19.65 -9.34 0.93
CA ARG A 253 20.83 -8.48 0.71
C ARG A 253 22.12 -9.19 1.04
#